data_AF-A0A850TI31-F1
#
_entry.id   AF-A0A850TI31-F1
#
_cell.length_a   1.000
_cell.length_b   1.000
_cell.length_c   1.000
_cell.angle_alpha   90.00
_cell.angle_beta   90.00
_cell.angle_gamma   90.00
#
_symmetry.space_group_name_H-M   'P 1'
#
loop_
_entity.id
_entity.type
_entity.pdbx_description
1 polymer ?
#
loop_
_entity_poly.entity_id
_entity_poly.type
_entity_poly.pdbx_seq_one_letter_code
_entity_poly.pdbx_strand_id
1 'polypeptide(L)'
;DYLDIICPHYEDESVDPHAMECYTLYLVESEEYEACKPHSKKQIRWECNKPNALHGPEKFSEKFQRFTPFTLGKEFKEGHSYYYISKPIHHRGEACLKLKVTVAGK
;
A
#
# COMPACT_ATOMS: atom_id res chain seq x y z
N ASP A 1 -14.21 -9.63 -2.90
CA ASP A 1 -12.91 -10.22 -2.51
C ASP A 1 -12.14 -9.29 -1.58
N TYR A 2 -11.02 -9.78 -1.04
CA TYR A 2 -10.11 -9.03 -0.18
C TYR A 2 -8.69 -9.03 -0.75
N LEU A 3 -7.98 -7.92 -0.59
CA LEU A 3 -6.54 -7.80 -0.78
C LEU A 3 -5.88 -7.57 0.57
N ASP A 4 -5.02 -8.49 0.99
CA ASP A 4 -4.17 -8.33 2.16
C ASP A 4 -2.76 -7.94 1.71
N ILE A 5 -2.30 -6.75 2.08
CA ILE A 5 -0.92 -6.28 1.89
C ILE A 5 -0.19 -6.43 3.21
N ILE A 6 0.89 -7.21 3.20
CA ILE A 6 1.73 -7.50 4.37
C ILE A 6 2.95 -6.58 4.35
N CYS A 7 3.16 -5.84 5.43
CA CYS A 7 4.32 -4.96 5.59
C CYS A 7 5.61 -5.77 5.83
N PRO A 8 6.79 -5.25 5.43
CA PRO A 8 8.06 -5.85 5.81
C PRO A 8 8.18 -5.99 7.33
N HIS A 9 8.70 -7.13 7.77
CA HIS A 9 8.87 -7.45 9.19
C HIS A 9 10.19 -8.16 9.44
N TYR A 10 10.84 -7.78 10.54
CA TYR A 10 12.15 -8.24 10.93
C TYR A 10 12.07 -8.71 12.38
N GLU A 11 12.27 -10.01 12.60
CA GLU A 11 12.29 -10.64 13.93
C GLU A 11 13.67 -10.52 14.60
N ASP A 12 14.73 -10.39 13.80
CA ASP A 12 16.11 -10.33 14.27
C ASP A 12 16.50 -8.91 14.67
N GLU A 13 16.72 -8.70 15.97
CA GLU A 13 17.14 -7.42 16.55
C GLU A 13 18.56 -7.01 16.11
N SER A 14 19.34 -7.90 15.48
CA SER A 14 20.67 -7.58 14.94
C SER A 14 20.63 -6.84 13.61
N VAL A 15 19.48 -6.80 12.93
CA VAL A 15 19.31 -6.02 11.70
C VAL A 15 19.38 -4.54 12.03
N ASP A 16 20.21 -3.79 11.32
CA ASP A 16 20.29 -2.33 11.47
C ASP A 16 18.91 -1.70 11.23
N PRO A 17 18.36 -0.89 12.15
CA PRO A 17 17.10 -0.19 11.95
C PRO A 17 17.04 0.63 10.65
N HIS A 18 18.19 1.14 10.18
CA HIS A 18 18.28 1.82 8.90
C HIS A 18 18.20 0.89 7.70
N ALA A 19 18.50 -0.39 7.84
CA ALA A 19 18.35 -1.40 6.80
C ALA A 19 16.92 -1.98 6.74
N MET A 20 16.13 -1.84 7.81
CA MET A 20 14.74 -2.28 7.84
C MET A 20 13.90 -1.45 6.87
N GLU A 21 13.17 -2.14 5.99
CA GLU A 21 12.34 -1.49 5.00
C GLU A 21 11.03 -0.95 5.61
N CYS A 22 10.80 0.34 5.45
CA CYS A 22 9.55 1.01 5.82
C CYS A 22 8.98 1.75 4.62
N TYR A 23 7.66 1.65 4.40
CA TYR A 23 7.00 2.19 3.22
C TYR A 23 5.69 2.92 3.56
N THR A 24 5.44 4.03 2.85
CA THR A 24 4.09 4.59 2.74
C THR A 24 3.41 4.01 1.51
N LEU A 25 2.21 3.45 1.69
CA LEU A 25 1.37 2.91 0.63
C LEU A 25 0.37 3.97 0.16
N TYR A 26 0.24 4.12 -1.15
CA TYR A 26 -0.71 5.04 -1.77
C TYR A 26 -1.68 4.30 -2.67
N LEU A 27 -2.92 4.77 -2.71
CA LEU A 27 -3.89 4.43 -3.75
C LEU A 27 -3.98 5.61 -4.72
N VAL A 28 -3.55 5.40 -5.96
CA VAL A 28 -3.34 6.46 -6.95
C VAL A 28 -4.14 6.21 -8.23
N GLU A 29 -4.20 7.21 -9.11
CA GLU A 29 -4.76 7.03 -10.45
C GLU A 29 -3.67 6.51 -11.43
N SER A 30 -4.09 6.19 -12.65
CA SER A 30 -3.23 5.50 -13.62
C SER A 30 -1.97 6.28 -13.99
N GLU A 31 -2.06 7.62 -14.07
CA GLU A 31 -0.91 8.46 -14.46
C GLU A 31 0.17 8.47 -13.38
N GLU A 32 -0.22 8.60 -12.11
CA GLU A 32 0.68 8.54 -10.96
C GLU A 32 1.29 7.15 -10.77
N TYR A 33 0.56 6.09 -11.13
CA TYR A 33 1.08 4.73 -11.13
C TYR A 33 2.21 4.54 -12.15
N GLU A 34 2.06 5.10 -13.36
CA GLU A 34 3.12 5.04 -14.37
C GLU A 34 4.30 5.94 -14.03
N ALA A 35 4.06 7.16 -13.56
CA ALA A 35 5.12 8.06 -13.10
C ALA A 35 5.76 7.63 -11.77
N CYS A 36 5.16 6.65 -11.10
CA CYS A 36 5.43 6.29 -9.71
C CYS A 36 5.58 7.51 -8.79
N LYS A 37 4.58 8.37 -8.77
CA LYS A 37 4.62 9.58 -7.94
C LYS A 37 3.22 9.92 -7.46
N PRO A 38 2.95 9.82 -6.15
CA PRO A 38 1.65 10.24 -5.64
C PRO A 38 1.51 11.76 -5.83
N HIS A 39 0.31 12.19 -6.17
CA HIS A 39 -0.01 13.60 -6.33
C HIS A 39 -0.15 14.32 -4.98
N SER A 40 -0.64 13.62 -3.95
CA SER A 40 -1.01 14.24 -2.67
C SER A 40 -0.96 13.27 -1.48
N LYS A 41 -0.73 13.81 -0.27
CA LYS A 41 -0.88 13.06 0.99
C LYS A 41 -2.29 12.50 1.20
N LYS A 42 -3.32 13.05 0.53
CA LYS A 42 -4.68 12.51 0.57
C LYS A 42 -4.80 11.11 -0.05
N GLN A 43 -3.82 10.70 -0.85
CA GLN A 43 -3.76 9.37 -1.47
C GLN A 43 -3.09 8.33 -0.57
N ILE A 44 -2.61 8.70 0.62
CA ILE A 44 -2.05 7.73 1.58
C ILE A 44 -3.15 6.73 1.96
N ARG A 45 -2.87 5.45 1.75
CA ARG A 45 -3.78 4.35 2.09
C ARG A 45 -3.38 3.63 3.36
N TRP A 46 -2.08 3.48 3.60
CA TRP A 46 -1.50 2.83 4.77
C TRP A 46 -0.03 3.23 4.99
N GLU A 47 0.49 3.03 6.19
CA GLU A 47 1.90 3.20 6.51
C GLU A 47 2.44 1.90 7.12
N CYS A 48 3.43 1.30 6.46
CA CYS A 48 4.24 0.21 6.99
C CYS A 48 5.43 0.83 7.72
N ASN A 49 5.21 1.26 8.97
CA ASN A 49 6.20 2.01 9.76
C ASN A 49 6.64 1.29 11.05
N LYS A 50 6.16 0.06 11.29
CA LYS A 50 6.56 -0.78 12.43
C LYS A 50 7.24 -2.09 11.98
N PRO A 51 8.49 -2.03 11.49
CA PRO A 51 9.19 -3.22 10.98
C PRO A 51 9.46 -4.29 12.05
N ASN A 52 9.48 -3.92 13.33
CA ASN A 52 9.75 -4.80 14.48
C ASN A 52 8.50 -4.99 15.38
N ALA A 53 7.30 -4.90 14.82
CA ALA A 53 6.06 -5.06 15.59
C ALA A 53 6.01 -6.41 16.33
N LEU A 54 5.78 -6.38 17.65
CA LEU A 54 5.79 -7.57 18.51
C LEU A 54 4.71 -8.63 18.19
N HIS A 55 3.71 -8.27 17.39
CA HIS A 55 2.60 -9.14 16.98
C HIS A 55 2.79 -9.72 15.57
N GLY A 56 4.01 -9.67 15.04
CA GLY A 56 4.32 -10.04 13.66
C GLY A 56 4.10 -8.90 12.67
N PRO A 57 4.08 -9.18 11.35
CA PRO A 57 3.98 -8.16 10.32
C PRO A 57 2.64 -7.41 10.38
N GLU A 58 2.69 -6.08 10.22
CA GLU A 58 1.47 -5.29 10.02
C GLU A 58 0.76 -5.72 8.74
N LYS A 59 -0.57 -5.83 8.81
CA LYS A 59 -1.41 -6.24 7.69
C LYS A 59 -2.46 -5.18 7.39
N PHE A 60 -2.43 -4.67 6.16
CA PHE A 60 -3.48 -3.83 5.61
C PHE A 60 -4.43 -4.67 4.77
N SER A 61 -5.72 -4.65 5.11
CA SER A 61 -6.77 -5.37 4.38
C SER A 61 -7.70 -4.40 3.64
N GLU A 62 -7.78 -4.54 2.33
CA GLU A 62 -8.72 -3.83 1.47
C GLU A 62 -9.84 -4.75 1.02
N LYS A 63 -11.08 -4.31 1.20
CA LYS A 63 -12.25 -5.03 0.68
C LYS A 63 -12.69 -4.41 -0.64
N PHE A 64 -12.73 -5.22 -1.70
CA PHE A 64 -13.33 -4.80 -2.97
C PHE A 64 -14.85 -4.83 -2.84
N GLN A 65 -15.41 -3.70 -2.42
CA GLN A 65 -16.85 -3.51 -2.26
C GLN A 65 -17.33 -2.33 -3.11
N ARG A 66 -18.52 -2.50 -3.69
CA ARG A 66 -19.14 -1.48 -4.54
C ARG A 66 -19.60 -0.26 -3.77
N PHE A 67 -19.99 -0.44 -2.51
CA PHE A 67 -20.48 0.61 -1.64
C PHE A 67 -19.79 0.50 -0.28
N THR A 68 -19.38 1.61 0.29
CA THR A 68 -18.79 1.67 1.63
C THR A 68 -19.57 2.64 2.51
N PRO A 69 -19.90 2.28 3.75
CA PRO A 69 -20.55 3.21 4.68
C PRO A 69 -19.58 4.27 5.25
N PHE A 70 -18.27 4.14 4.99
CA PHE A 70 -17.25 5.05 5.49
C PHE A 70 -16.95 6.15 4.47
N THR A 71 -17.10 7.41 4.87
CA THR A 71 -16.96 8.58 3.97
C THR A 71 -15.59 8.73 3.35
N LEU A 72 -14.52 8.25 4.01
CA LEU A 72 -13.16 8.23 3.47
C LEU A 72 -12.78 6.87 2.86
N GLY A 73 -13.72 5.92 2.80
CA GLY A 73 -13.50 4.60 2.20
C GLY A 73 -13.45 4.67 0.67
N LYS A 74 -12.82 3.68 0.06
CA LYS A 74 -12.81 3.52 -1.40
C LYS A 74 -13.93 2.57 -1.84
N GLU A 75 -14.62 2.96 -2.90
CA GLU A 75 -15.56 2.11 -3.63
C GLU A 75 -14.90 1.52 -4.88
N PHE A 76 -15.18 0.24 -5.14
CA PHE A 76 -14.59 -0.53 -6.22
C PHE A 76 -15.67 -1.00 -7.20
N LYS A 77 -15.47 -0.73 -8.49
CA LYS A 77 -16.41 -1.00 -9.57
C LYS A 77 -15.90 -2.16 -10.42
N GLU A 78 -16.82 -3.02 -10.83
CA GLU A 78 -16.57 -4.08 -11.80
C GLU A 78 -16.02 -3.49 -13.12
N GLY A 79 -15.09 -4.21 -13.75
CA GLY A 79 -14.43 -3.79 -14.98
C GLY A 79 -13.37 -2.68 -14.82
N HIS A 80 -13.13 -2.19 -13.60
CA HIS A 80 -12.17 -1.11 -13.35
C HIS A 80 -10.84 -1.65 -12.78
N SER A 81 -9.76 -0.92 -13.06
CA SER A 81 -8.43 -1.16 -12.48
C SER A 81 -8.09 -0.09 -11.45
N TYR A 82 -7.42 -0.52 -10.39
CA TYR A 82 -7.01 0.29 -9.24
C TYR A 82 -5.52 0.11 -9.01
N TYR A 83 -4.85 1.18 -8.60
CA TYR A 83 -3.40 1.27 -8.67
C TYR A 83 -2.80 1.63 -7.31
N TYR A 84 -1.92 0.76 -6.83
CA TYR A 84 -1.17 0.98 -5.60
C TYR A 84 0.29 1.22 -5.93
N ILE A 85 0.91 2.18 -5.25
CA ILE A 85 2.36 2.40 -5.26
C ILE A 85 2.86 2.53 -3.84
N SER A 86 4.13 2.17 -3.59
CA SER A 86 4.78 2.44 -2.30
C SER A 86 5.98 3.38 -2.46
N LYS A 87 6.25 4.17 -1.42
CA LYS A 87 7.47 4.98 -1.31
C LYS A 87 8.21 4.68 -0.01
N PRO A 88 9.53 4.49 -0.05
CA PRO A 88 10.30 4.25 1.15
C PRO A 88 10.26 5.47 2.08
N ILE A 89 10.19 5.22 3.40
CA ILE A 89 10.16 6.28 4.43
C ILE A 89 11.58 6.76 4.76
N HIS A 90 12.52 5.83 4.91
CA HIS A 90 13.90 6.13 5.33
C HIS A 90 14.94 5.93 4.22
N HIS A 91 14.67 5.03 3.28
CA HIS A 91 15.58 4.71 2.18
C HIS A 91 15.43 5.70 1.03
N ARG A 92 16.54 6.31 0.59
CA ARG A 92 16.57 7.04 -0.70
C ARG A 92 16.90 6.04 -1.79
N GLY A 93 15.89 5.43 -2.38
CA GLY A 93 16.02 4.50 -3.52
C GLY A 93 14.99 4.78 -4.60
N GLU A 94 15.34 4.45 -5.85
CA GLU A 94 14.49 4.64 -7.04
C GLU A 94 13.46 3.52 -7.24
N ALA A 95 13.51 2.44 -6.45
CA ALA A 95 12.64 1.29 -6.63
C ALA A 95 11.19 1.64 -6.25
N CYS A 96 10.35 1.77 -7.27
CA CYS A 96 8.92 1.87 -7.15
C CYS A 96 8.29 0.48 -7.09
N LEU A 97 7.85 0.04 -5.92
CA LEU A 97 6.98 -1.12 -5.84
C LEU A 97 5.56 -0.67 -6.18
N LYS A 98 4.95 -1.33 -7.17
CA LYS A 98 3.64 -0.96 -7.67
C LYS A 98 2.78 -2.19 -7.98
N LEU A 99 1.50 -2.11 -7.67
CA LEU A 99 0.51 -3.18 -7.84
C LEU A 99 -0.72 -2.63 -8.58
N LYS A 100 -1.09 -3.27 -9.69
CA LYS A 100 -2.36 -3.04 -10.38
C LYS A 100 -3.33 -4.15 -10.01
N VAL A 101 -4.53 -3.76 -9.59
CA VAL A 101 -5.62 -4.69 -9.28
C VAL A 101 -6.79 -4.41 -10.20
N THR A 102 -7.24 -5.39 -10.95
CA THR A 102 -8.43 -5.28 -11.81
C THR A 102 -9.58 -6.05 -11.18
N VAL A 103 -10.69 -5.35 -10.92
CA VAL A 103 -11.94 -5.99 -10.48
C VAL A 103 -12.60 -6.54 -11.72
N ALA A 104 -12.65 -7.86 -11.85
CA ALA A 104 -13.26 -8.52 -12.99
C ALA A 104 -14.71 -8.04 -13.19
N GLY A 105 -15.09 -7.80 -14.44
CA GLY A 105 -16.48 -7.64 -14.83
C GLY A 105 -17.19 -8.98 -14.88
N LYS A 106 -18.52 -8.96 -14.72
CA LYS A 106 -19.37 -10.08 -15.13
C LYS A 106 -19.53 -10.15 -16.64
#